data_AF-A0A935HKF0-F1
#
_entry.id   AF-A0A935HKF0-F1
#
_cell.length_a   1.000
_cell.length_b   1.000
_cell.length_c   1.000
_cell.angle_alpha   90.00
_cell.angle_beta   90.00
_cell.angle_gamma   90.00
#
_symmetry.space_group_name_H-M   'P 1'
#
loop_
_entity.id
_entity.type
_entity.pdbx_description
1 polymer ?
#
loop_
_entity_poly.entity_id
_entity_poly.type
_entity_poly.pdbx_seq_one_letter_code
_entity_poly.pdbx_strand_id
1 'polypeptide(L)' 'MICNEEDANDTVQEVFVKVWQNLEKYNPKFSFNTWLYAIATNYCIDFLRSAKKNSFYRFKRSISGNFR' A
#
# COMPACT_ATOMS: atom_id res chain seq x y z
N MET A 1 -1.77 -14.10 -3.41
CA MET A 1 -0.92 -13.80 -4.58
C MET A 1 -1.61 -12.67 -5.33
N ILE A 2 -0.93 -11.54 -5.53
CA ILE A 2 -1.47 -10.41 -6.30
C ILE A 2 -1.37 -10.84 -7.77
N CYS A 3 -2.50 -11.21 -8.37
CA CYS A 3 -2.55 -11.81 -9.72
C CYS A 3 -2.88 -10.79 -10.84
N ASN A 4 -2.87 -9.49 -10.57
CA ASN A 4 -3.07 -8.44 -11.57
C ASN A 4 -1.96 -7.38 -11.46
N GLU A 5 -1.34 -7.03 -12.59
CA GLU A 5 -0.38 -5.91 -12.67
C GLU A 5 -1.00 -4.57 -12.28
N GLU A 6 -2.28 -4.36 -12.59
CA GLU A 6 -3.02 -3.16 -12.15
C GLU A 6 -3.12 -3.08 -10.62
N ASP A 7 -3.50 -4.18 -9.97
CA ASP A 7 -3.58 -4.22 -8.50
C ASP A 7 -2.19 -3.99 -7.87
N ALA A 8 -1.12 -4.47 -8.51
CA ALA A 8 0.26 -4.21 -8.08
C ALA A 8 0.63 -2.73 -8.23
N ASN A 9 0.29 -2.10 -9.36
CA ASN A 9 0.54 -0.67 -9.59
C ASN A 9 -0.23 0.23 -8.62
N ASP A 10 -1.51 -0.06 -8.36
CA ASP A 10 -2.32 0.68 -7.40
C ASP A 10 -1.76 0.56 -5.98
N THR A 11 -1.36 -0.65 -5.60
CA THR A 11 -0.73 -0.94 -4.29
C THR A 11 0.57 -0.14 -4.15
N VAL A 12 1.40 -0.12 -5.20
CA VAL A 12 2.69 0.59 -5.19
C VAL A 12 2.47 2.11 -5.11
N GLN A 13 1.51 2.67 -5.85
CA GLN A 13 1.17 4.09 -5.75
C GLN A 13 0.75 4.49 -4.33
N GLU A 14 -0.14 3.72 -3.69
CA GLU A 14 -0.55 4.00 -2.32
C GLU A 14 0.62 3.92 -1.32
N VAL A 15 1.53 2.96 -1.49
CA VAL A 15 2.75 2.87 -0.69
C VAL A 15 3.59 4.13 -0.83
N PHE A 16 3.82 4.59 -2.07
CA PHE A 16 4.62 5.80 -2.31
C PHE A 16 3.99 7.05 -1.72
N VAL A 17 2.67 7.21 -1.81
CA VAL A 17 1.96 8.34 -1.18
C VAL A 17 2.14 8.31 0.34
N LYS A 18 2.00 7.14 0.97
CA LYS A 18 2.24 7.00 2.42
C LYS A 18 3.67 7.28 2.83
N VAL A 19 4.64 6.86 2.02
CA VAL A 19 6.05 7.17 2.23
C VAL A 19 6.26 8.68 2.18
N TRP A 20 5.72 9.36 1.17
CA TRP A 20 5.84 10.81 1.03
C TRP A 20 5.23 11.57 2.21
N GLN A 21 4.03 11.17 2.65
CA GLN A 21 3.37 11.77 3.82
C GLN A 21 4.12 11.54 5.13
N ASN A 22 4.87 10.44 5.26
CA ASN A 22 5.67 10.16 6.45
C ASN A 22 7.12 10.63 6.33
N LEU A 23 7.52 11.19 5.18
CA LEU A 23 8.89 11.66 4.94
C LEU A 23 9.30 12.73 5.95
N GLU A 24 8.38 13.60 6.37
CA GLU A 24 8.62 14.62 7.40
C GLU A 24 8.90 14.01 8.79
N LYS A 25 8.45 12.78 9.03
CA LYS A 25 8.69 12.03 10.27
C LYS A 25 9.92 11.12 10.19
N TYR A 26 10.61 11.11 9.05
CA TYR A 26 11.81 10.32 8.88
C TYR A 26 12.91 10.81 9.83
N ASN A 27 13.46 9.87 10.59
CA ASN A 27 14.59 10.15 11.45
C ASN A 27 15.89 9.77 10.74
N PRO A 28 16.77 10.73 10.41
CA PRO A 28 18.02 10.47 9.69
C PRO A 28 19.04 9.63 10.49
N LYS A 29 18.75 9.29 11.75
CA LYS A 29 19.53 8.31 12.53
C LYS A 29 19.48 6.89 11.97
N PHE A 30 18.48 6.56 11.16
CA PHE A 30 18.34 5.26 10.51
C PHE A 30 18.59 5.38 9.01
N SER A 31 19.02 4.29 8.37
CA SER A 31 19.17 4.28 6.91
C SER A 31 17.83 4.45 6.21
N PHE A 32 17.78 5.35 5.22
CA PHE A 32 16.56 5.65 4.45
C PHE A 32 15.93 4.38 3.85
N ASN A 33 16.75 3.50 3.29
CA ASN A 33 16.30 2.23 2.72
C ASN A 33 15.60 1.35 3.79
N THR A 34 16.16 1.25 4.99
CA THR A 34 15.56 0.46 6.08
C THR A 34 14.21 1.03 6.50
N TRP A 35 14.10 2.35 6.59
CA TRP A 35 12.84 3.03 6.91
C TRP A 35 11.79 2.85 5.81
N LEU A 36 12.20 2.96 4.54
CA LEU A 36 11.35 2.70 3.39
C LEU A 36 10.83 1.25 3.37
N TYR A 37 11.72 0.28 3.59
CA TYR A 37 11.35 -1.14 3.68
C TYR A 37 10.40 -1.40 4.85
N ALA A 38 10.56 -0.72 5.99
CA ALA A 38 9.63 -0.84 7.11
C ALA A 38 8.22 -0.35 6.74
N ILE A 39 8.10 0.78 6.04
CA ILE A 39 6.80 1.31 5.58
C ILE A 39 6.17 0.36 4.56
N ALA A 40 6.92 -0.07 3.55
CA ALA A 40 6.42 -0.99 2.53
C ALA A 40 5.99 -2.34 3.15
N THR A 41 6.78 -2.87 4.09
CA THR A 41 6.45 -4.13 4.78
C THR A 41 5.19 -3.98 5.63
N ASN A 42 5.06 -2.90 6.39
CA ASN A 42 3.85 -2.62 7.16
C ASN A 42 2.62 -2.49 6.27
N TYR A 43 2.74 -1.86 5.10
CA TYR A 43 1.66 -1.76 4.13
C TYR A 43 1.28 -3.12 3.55
N CYS A 44 2.24 -3.95 3.15
CA CYS A 44 1.97 -5.30 2.66
C CYS A 44 1.29 -6.18 3.71
N ILE A 45 1.70 -6.06 4.99
CA ILE A 45 1.05 -6.76 6.10
C ILE A 45 -0.39 -6.27 6.29
N ASP A 46 -0.62 -4.95 6.23
CA ASP A 46 -1.96 -4.36 6.34
C ASP A 46 -2.85 -4.82 5.17
N PHE A 47 -2.33 -4.78 3.94
CA PHE A 47 -3.00 -5.25 2.74
C PHE A 47 -3.40 -6.73 2.86
N LEU A 48 -2.50 -7.61 3.28
CA LEU A 48 -2.78 -9.02 3.51
C LEU A 48 -3.81 -9.24 4.63
N ARG A 49 -3.75 -8.44 5.70
CA ARG A 49 -4.73 -8.48 6.80
C ARG A 49 -6.11 -8.02 6.34
N SER A 50 -6.18 -6.96 5.53
CA SER A 50 -7.43 -6.39 5.02
C SER A 50 -8.09 -7.31 4.00
N ALA A 51 -7.29 -7.93 3.11
CA ALA A 51 -7.76 -8.96 2.19
C ALA A 51 -8.43 -10.14 2.92
N LYS A 52 -7.96 -10.47 4.13
CA LYS A 52 -8.52 -11.55 4.96
C LYS A 52 -9.75 -11.12 5.76
N LYS A 53 -9.98 -9.82 5.97
CA LYS A 53 -10.97 -9.30 6.94
C LYS A 53 -12.14 -8.53 6.32
N ASN A 54 -12.05 -8.04 5.08
CA ASN A 54 -13.03 -7.06 4.57
C ASN A 54 -13.67 -7.44 3.23
N SER A 55 -14.99 -7.70 3.28
CA SER A 55 -15.92 -7.57 2.16
C SER A 55 -15.94 -6.16 1.54
N PHE A 56 -15.44 -5.14 2.27
CA PHE A 56 -15.40 -3.73 1.85
C PHE A 56 -14.33 -3.43 0.79
N TYR A 57 -13.20 -4.14 0.76
CA TYR A 57 -12.17 -3.95 -0.29
C TYR A 57 -12.66 -4.51 -1.64
N ARG A 58 -13.41 -5.61 -1.61
CA ARG A 58 -14.13 -6.12 -2.79
C ARG A 58 -15.16 -5.11 -3.32
N PHE A 59 -15.79 -4.34 -2.44
CA PHE A 59 -16.75 -3.28 -2.82
C PHE A 59 -16.06 -2.06 -3.45
N LYS A 60 -14.97 -1.54 -2.87
CA LYS A 60 -14.18 -0.45 -3.49
C LYS A 60 -13.68 -0.82 -4.90
N ARG A 61 -13.28 -2.08 -5.09
CA ARG A 61 -12.87 -2.63 -6.41
C ARG A 61 -14.01 -2.64 -7.45
N SER A 62 -15.27 -2.79 -7.01
CA SER A 62 -16.45 -2.75 -7.88
C SER A 62 -16.86 -1.33 -8.30
N ILE A 63 -16.51 -0.31 -7.52
CA ILE A 63 -16.82 1.10 -7.83
C ILE A 63 -15.74 1.71 -8.75
N SER A 64 -14.47 1.34 -8.57
CA SER A 64 -13.37 1.85 -9.40
C SER A 64 -13.37 1.30 -10.83
N GLY A 65 -13.90 0.09 -11.05
CA GLY A 65 -13.96 -0.54 -12.38
C GLY A 65 -15.07 -0.02 -13.31
N ASN A 66 -15.80 1.03 -12.93
CA ASN A 66 -16.92 1.60 -13.70
C ASN A 66 -16.65 2.99 -14.28
N PHE A 67 -15.40 3.46 -14.28
CA PHE A 67 -14.99 4.62 -15.05
C PHE A 67 -14.01 4.16 -16.14
N ARG A 68 -14.57 3.62 -17.22
CA ARG A 68 -13.92 3.59 -18.52
C ARG A 68 -14.61 4.61 -19.42
#